data_AF-A0A840INX2-F1
#
_entry.id   AF-A0A840INX2-F1
#
_cell.length_a   1.000
_cell.length_b   1.000
_cell.length_c   1.000
_cell.angle_alpha   90.00
_cell.angle_beta   90.00
_cell.angle_gamma   90.00
#
_symmetry.space_group_name_H-M   'P 1'
#
loop_
_entity.id
_entity.type
_entity.pdbx_description
1 polymer ?
#
loop_
_entity_poly.entity_id
_entity_poly.type
_entity_poly.pdbx_seq_one_letter_code
_entity_poly.pdbx_strand_id
1 'polypeptide(L)'
;MSTLQARLPVRTAPETKTHMLVADGTITIAATGVLTASDARLVAMELAEAFDLCGGVVVLDLTGCRADRAAVRTAITEARAQVPGSQCHLQVVTADGAGRVS
;
A
#
# COMPACT_ATOMS: atom_id res chain seq x y z
N MET A 1 -45.52 -21.98 -2.98
CA MET A 1 -45.04 -20.73 -2.36
C MET A 1 -43.53 -20.74 -2.46
N SER A 2 -42.94 -19.94 -3.36
CA SER A 2 -41.48 -19.88 -3.55
C SER A 2 -40.92 -18.70 -2.76
N THR A 3 -40.06 -18.99 -1.80
CA THR A 3 -39.31 -17.98 -1.04
C THR A 3 -38.15 -17.47 -1.91
N LEU A 4 -38.29 -16.24 -2.42
CA LEU A 4 -37.23 -15.52 -3.10
C LEU A 4 -36.23 -15.00 -2.04
N GLN A 5 -35.14 -15.72 -1.82
CA GLN A 5 -34.03 -15.20 -1.02
C GLN A 5 -33.25 -14.18 -1.86
N ALA A 6 -33.59 -12.91 -1.70
CA ALA A 6 -32.76 -11.81 -2.18
C ALA A 6 -31.47 -11.79 -1.35
N ARG A 7 -30.37 -12.32 -1.91
CA ARG A 7 -29.03 -12.11 -1.35
C ARG A 7 -28.67 -10.65 -1.57
N LEU A 8 -28.72 -9.85 -0.51
CA LEU A 8 -28.13 -8.52 -0.50
C LEU A 8 -26.67 -8.65 -0.97
N PRO A 9 -26.18 -7.80 -1.89
CA PRO A 9 -24.77 -7.80 -2.23
C PRO A 9 -24.01 -7.52 -0.94
N VAL A 10 -23.19 -8.49 -0.53
CA VAL A 10 -22.18 -8.28 0.50
C VAL A 10 -21.43 -7.04 0.03
N ARG A 11 -21.55 -5.93 0.76
CA ARG A 11 -20.67 -4.77 0.56
C ARG A 11 -19.29 -5.25 0.97
N THR A 12 -18.62 -5.99 0.10
CA THR A 12 -17.24 -6.38 0.26
C THR A 12 -16.48 -5.09 0.48
N ALA A 13 -15.68 -5.05 1.55
CA ALA A 13 -14.70 -4.00 1.69
C ALA A 13 -13.95 -3.92 0.35
N PRO A 14 -13.80 -2.72 -0.26
CA PRO A 14 -13.15 -2.59 -1.54
C PRO A 14 -11.77 -3.26 -1.46
N GLU A 15 -11.52 -4.22 -2.37
CA GLU A 15 -10.23 -4.90 -2.51
C GLU A 15 -9.10 -3.87 -2.57
N THR A 16 -7.94 -4.20 -1.99
CA THR A 16 -6.77 -3.34 -2.07
C THR A 16 -6.38 -3.17 -3.53
N LYS A 17 -6.30 -1.92 -3.98
CA LYS A 17 -5.79 -1.56 -5.31
C LYS A 17 -4.65 -0.60 -5.16
N THR A 18 -3.65 -0.77 -6.01
CA THR A 18 -2.43 0.02 -6.02
C THR A 18 -2.18 0.62 -7.40
N HIS A 19 -1.62 1.82 -7.41
CA HIS A 19 -1.19 2.50 -8.62
C HIS A 19 0.18 3.12 -8.38
N MET A 20 1.10 2.92 -9.33
CA MET A 20 2.42 3.53 -9.29
C MET A 20 2.47 4.76 -10.19
N LEU A 21 2.95 5.88 -9.65
CA LEU A 21 3.13 7.15 -10.32
C LEU A 21 4.60 7.58 -10.19
N VAL A 22 5.21 7.98 -11.30
CA VAL A 22 6.61 8.42 -11.31
C VAL A 22 6.65 9.88 -11.78
N ALA A 23 7.20 10.75 -10.95
CA ALA A 23 7.37 12.17 -11.26
C ALA A 23 8.59 12.73 -10.53
N ASP A 24 9.44 13.48 -11.24
CA ASP A 24 10.54 14.27 -10.67
C ASP A 24 11.47 13.49 -9.71
N GLY A 25 11.83 12.25 -10.07
CA GLY A 25 12.70 11.40 -9.25
C GLY A 25 12.04 10.84 -7.98
N THR A 26 10.72 10.98 -7.87
CA THR A 26 9.88 10.39 -6.83
C THR A 26 9.00 9.30 -7.42
N ILE A 27 8.91 8.17 -6.73
CA ILE A 27 7.95 7.10 -7.06
C ILE A 27 6.86 7.11 -5.98
N THR A 28 5.61 7.32 -6.36
CA THR A 28 4.46 7.24 -5.46
C THR A 28 3.67 5.97 -5.73
N ILE A 29 3.49 5.15 -4.69
CA ILE A 29 2.59 4.02 -4.68
C ILE A 29 1.33 4.46 -3.94
N ALA A 30 0.25 4.68 -4.67
CA ALA A 30 -1.03 5.06 -4.12
C ALA A 30 -1.91 3.81 -3.94
N ALA A 31 -2.26 3.51 -2.70
CA ALA A 31 -3.17 2.43 -2.36
C ALA A 31 -4.57 2.97 -2.04
N THR A 32 -5.58 2.23 -2.49
CA THR A 32 -6.99 2.48 -2.17
C THR A 32 -7.65 1.20 -1.69
N GLY A 33 -8.75 1.33 -0.94
CA GLY A 33 -9.50 0.18 -0.44
C GLY A 33 -9.15 -0.16 1.02
N VAL A 34 -9.01 -1.45 1.34
CA VAL A 34 -8.70 -1.92 2.70
C VAL A 34 -7.46 -2.81 2.70
N LEU A 35 -6.34 -2.28 3.21
CA LEU A 35 -5.09 -3.05 3.33
C LEU A 35 -5.17 -4.00 4.52
N THR A 36 -5.32 -5.29 4.21
CA THR A 36 -5.26 -6.36 5.21
C THR A 36 -3.86 -6.97 5.31
N ALA A 37 -3.64 -7.83 6.32
CA ALA A 37 -2.39 -8.57 6.43
C ALA A 37 -2.13 -9.48 5.20
N SER A 38 -3.18 -9.97 4.55
CA SER A 38 -3.07 -10.79 3.33
C SER A 38 -2.62 -9.97 2.12
N ASP A 39 -2.97 -8.68 2.08
CA ASP A 39 -2.62 -7.75 1.00
C ASP A 39 -1.24 -7.11 1.20
N ALA A 40 -0.69 -7.18 2.43
CA ALA A 40 0.60 -6.59 2.78
C ALA A 40 1.73 -7.08 1.85
N ARG A 41 1.67 -8.33 1.41
CA ARG A 41 2.64 -8.93 0.49
C ARG A 41 2.61 -8.28 -0.90
N LEU A 42 1.42 -7.96 -1.42
CA LEU A 42 1.29 -7.30 -2.73
C LEU A 42 1.89 -5.90 -2.69
N VAL A 43 1.54 -5.14 -1.65
CA VAL A 43 2.11 -3.81 -1.41
C VAL A 43 3.62 -3.88 -1.18
N ALA A 44 4.13 -4.92 -0.50
CA ALA A 44 5.55 -5.14 -0.30
C ALA A 44 6.31 -5.36 -1.63
N MET A 45 5.72 -6.12 -2.55
CA MET A 45 6.33 -6.38 -3.87
C MET A 45 6.46 -5.09 -4.68
N GLU A 46 5.41 -4.28 -4.72
CA GLU A 46 5.44 -3.00 -5.44
C GLU A 46 6.37 -1.98 -4.77
N LEU A 47 6.44 -1.95 -3.44
CA LEU A 47 7.40 -1.14 -2.70
C LEU A 47 8.84 -1.57 -2.99
N ALA A 48 9.12 -2.87 -3.06
CA ALA A 48 10.43 -3.37 -3.40
C ALA A 48 10.84 -2.94 -4.82
N GLU A 49 9.93 -3.05 -5.80
CA GLU A 49 10.16 -2.56 -7.16
C GLU A 49 10.42 -1.05 -7.17
N ALA A 50 9.63 -0.26 -6.45
CA ALA A 50 9.87 1.17 -6.34
C ALA A 50 11.21 1.50 -5.66
N PHE A 51 11.63 0.74 -4.66
CA PHE A 51 12.93 0.92 -4.00
C PHE A 51 14.13 0.56 -4.88
N ASP A 52 13.97 -0.39 -5.80
CA ASP A 52 15.00 -0.78 -6.75
C ASP A 52 15.14 0.23 -7.90
N LEU A 53 14.02 0.80 -8.34
CA LEU A 53 13.98 1.78 -9.43
C LEU A 53 14.28 3.22 -9.00
N CYS A 54 14.03 3.58 -7.75
CA CYS A 54 14.20 4.93 -7.24
C CYS A 54 15.61 5.14 -6.65
N GLY A 55 16.13 6.36 -6.75
CA GLY A 55 17.35 6.81 -6.05
C GLY A 55 17.11 7.98 -5.09
N GLY A 56 15.86 8.42 -4.96
CA GLY A 56 15.46 9.59 -4.18
C GLY A 56 14.41 9.24 -3.13
N VAL A 57 13.15 9.54 -3.43
CA VAL A 57 12.02 9.36 -2.50
C VAL A 57 11.01 8.37 -3.07
N VAL A 58 10.59 7.43 -2.25
CA VAL A 58 9.40 6.60 -2.47
C VAL A 58 8.32 7.07 -1.51
N VAL A 59 7.13 7.35 -2.04
CA VAL A 59 5.96 7.75 -1.26
C VAL A 59 4.96 6.60 -1.27
N LEU A 60 4.60 6.10 -0.10
CA LEU A 60 3.45 5.20 0.07
C LEU A 60 2.25 6.05 0.49
N ASP A 61 1.36 6.32 -0.45
CA ASP A 61 0.12 7.07 -0.22
C ASP A 61 -1.03 6.12 0.12
N LEU A 62 -1.48 6.19 1.36
CA LEU A 62 -2.57 5.42 1.95
C LEU A 62 -3.78 6.30 2.29
N THR A 63 -3.86 7.54 1.76
CA THR A 63 -4.97 8.47 2.05
C THR A 63 -6.32 7.91 1.62
N GLY A 64 -6.37 7.18 0.51
CA GLY A 64 -7.56 6.46 0.02
C GLY A 64 -7.71 5.04 0.59
N CYS A 65 -6.86 4.63 1.53
CA CYS A 65 -6.80 3.27 2.05
C CYS A 65 -7.08 3.22 3.55
N ARG A 66 -7.98 2.33 3.96
CA ARG A 66 -8.08 1.92 5.37
C ARG A 66 -7.04 0.84 5.63
N ALA A 67 -5.92 1.24 6.22
CA ALA A 67 -4.82 0.32 6.49
C ALA A 67 -4.65 0.06 7.99
N ASP A 68 -4.39 -1.20 8.36
CA ASP A 68 -3.88 -1.53 9.68
C ASP A 68 -2.39 -1.18 9.77
N ARG A 69 -1.98 -0.50 10.84
CA ARG A 69 -0.58 -0.10 11.07
C ARG A 69 0.36 -1.30 11.09
N ALA A 70 -0.10 -2.47 11.58
CA ALA A 70 0.73 -3.67 11.54
C ALA A 70 0.93 -4.18 10.11
N ALA A 71 -0.12 -4.20 9.28
CA ALA A 71 -0.02 -4.57 7.86
C ALA A 71 0.93 -3.65 7.08
N VAL A 72 0.82 -2.33 7.29
CA VAL A 72 1.74 -1.35 6.66
C VAL A 72 3.19 -1.61 7.08
N ARG A 73 3.44 -1.82 8.37
CA ARG A 73 4.79 -2.10 8.87
C ARG A 73 5.34 -3.39 8.28
N THR A 74 4.53 -4.45 8.20
CA THR A 74 4.92 -5.72 7.56
C THR A 74 5.31 -5.49 6.11
N ALA A 75 4.48 -4.78 5.33
CA ALA A 75 4.76 -4.50 3.94
C ALA A 75 6.10 -3.75 3.74
N ILE A 76 6.36 -2.73 4.56
CA ILE A 76 7.60 -1.94 4.52
C ILE A 76 8.82 -2.81 4.86
N THR A 77 8.73 -3.60 5.94
CA THR A 77 9.83 -4.48 6.35
C THR A 77 10.14 -5.53 5.29
N GLU A 78 9.12 -6.16 4.72
CA GLU A 78 9.26 -7.15 3.65
C GLU A 78 9.85 -6.53 2.38
N ALA A 79 9.43 -5.32 2.01
CA ALA A 79 9.99 -4.61 0.85
C ALA A 79 11.48 -4.27 1.04
N ARG A 80 11.86 -3.76 2.22
CA ARG A 80 13.27 -3.44 2.53
C ARG A 80 14.15 -4.68 2.59
N ALA A 81 13.62 -5.80 3.08
CA ALA A 81 14.35 -7.07 3.09
C ALA A 81 14.67 -7.58 1.67
N GLN A 82 13.84 -7.25 0.69
CA GLN A 82 14.07 -7.62 -0.72
C GLN A 82 15.12 -6.74 -1.40
N VAL A 83 15.31 -5.49 -0.94
CA VAL A 83 16.26 -4.53 -1.52
C VAL A 83 17.18 -3.92 -0.45
N PRO A 84 18.05 -4.74 0.19
CA PRO A 84 18.83 -4.33 1.38
C PRO A 84 19.86 -3.21 1.12
N GLY A 85 20.12 -2.87 -0.14
CA GLY A 85 21.04 -1.78 -0.54
C GLY A 85 20.36 -0.48 -0.97
N SER A 86 19.01 -0.42 -1.00
CA SER A 86 18.31 0.78 -1.46
C SER A 86 18.56 1.97 -0.52
N GLN A 87 19.03 3.08 -1.07
CA GLN A 87 19.22 4.34 -0.36
C GLN A 87 17.98 5.24 -0.41
N CYS A 88 16.85 4.72 -0.92
CA CYS A 88 15.61 5.45 -1.01
C CYS A 88 15.07 5.87 0.35
N HIS A 89 14.63 7.12 0.43
CA HIS A 89 13.81 7.59 1.54
C HIS A 89 12.36 7.17 1.34
N LEU A 90 11.77 6.49 2.33
CA LEU A 90 10.36 6.18 2.33
C LEU A 90 9.58 7.27 3.09
N GLN A 91 8.55 7.82 2.47
CA GLN A 91 7.54 8.65 3.12
C GLN A 91 6.19 7.94 3.09
N VAL A 92 5.50 7.88 4.23
CA VAL A 92 4.15 7.29 4.30
C VAL A 92 3.15 8.42 4.52
N VAL A 93 2.14 8.49 3.67
CA VAL A 93 1.06 9.48 3.77
C VAL A 93 -0.23 8.75 4.11
N THR A 94 -0.88 9.13 5.20
CA THR A 94 -2.15 8.54 5.63
C THR A 94 -3.21 9.64 5.74
N ALA A 95 -4.49 9.26 5.78
CA ALA A 95 -5.60 10.22 5.82
C ALA A 95 -5.57 11.14 7.07
N ASP A 96 -4.91 10.71 8.14
CA ASP A 96 -4.67 11.48 9.38
C ASP A 96 -3.40 12.36 9.33
N GLY A 97 -2.64 12.34 8.23
CA GLY A 97 -1.44 13.17 8.01
C GLY A 97 -0.26 12.37 7.43
N ALA A 98 0.84 13.05 7.10
CA ALA A 98 2.07 12.39 6.65
C ALA A 98 2.93 11.96 7.85
N GLY A 99 3.26 10.67 7.94
CA GLY A 99 4.19 10.12 8.92
C GLY A 99 5.53 9.76 8.28
N ARG A 100 6.65 10.19 8.87
CA ARG A 100 7.98 9.71 8.47
C ARG A 100 8.28 8.38 9.17
N VAL A 101 8.55 7.33 8.40
CA VAL A 101 9.11 6.07 8.89
C VAL A 101 10.55 6.01 8.39
N SER A 102 11.48 6.49 9.21
CA SER A 102 12.92 6.41 8.97
C SER A 102 13.42 4.99 9.22
#